data_AF-A0A7N0TTF4-F1
#
_entry.id   AF-A0A7N0TTF4-F1
#
_cell.length_a   1.000
_cell.length_b   1.000
_cell.length_c   1.000
_cell.angle_alpha   90.00
_cell.angle_beta   90.00
_cell.angle_gamma   90.00
#
_symmetry.space_group_name_H-M   'P 1'
#
loop_
_entity.id
_entity.type
_entity.pdbx_description
1 polymer ?
#
loop_
_entity_poly.entity_id
_entity_poly.type
_entity_poly.pdbx_seq_one_letter_code
_entity_poly.pdbx_strand_id
1 'polypeptide(L)' 'MALVEDIVVEYVSDLANKAQEMASKRGKLLTEDFLFLIRKDPAKLNRSRELLSMNEELKQARKNFDMDD' A
#
# COMPACT_ATOMS: atom_id res chain seq x y z
N MET A 1 11.94 -23.25 9.49
CA MET A 1 12.07 -21.79 9.33
C MET A 1 10.67 -21.14 9.22
N ALA A 2 9.67 -21.58 10.00
CA ALA A 2 8.26 -21.33 9.69
C ALA A 2 7.58 -20.24 10.55
N LEU A 3 8.03 -19.98 11.78
CA LEU A 3 7.29 -19.11 12.71
C LEU A 3 7.17 -17.65 12.23
N VAL A 4 8.26 -17.06 11.74
CA VAL A 4 8.23 -15.67 11.25
C VAL A 4 7.38 -15.56 10.00
N GLU A 5 7.42 -16.58 9.13
CA GLU A 5 6.56 -16.65 7.95
C GLU A 5 5.09 -16.67 8.36
N ASP A 6 4.70 -17.56 9.29
CA ASP A 6 3.33 -17.66 9.79
C ASP A 6 2.84 -16.33 10.38
N ILE A 7 3.66 -15.68 11.22
CA ILE A 7 3.33 -14.38 11.82
C ILE A 7 3.14 -13.31 10.75
N VAL A 8 4.01 -13.29 9.73
CA VAL A 8 3.93 -12.29 8.64
C VAL A 8 2.70 -12.55 7.77
N VAL A 9 2.39 -13.81 7.45
CA VAL A 9 1.21 -14.18 6.67
C VAL A 9 -0.06 -13.76 7.42
N GLU A 10 -0.16 -14.06 8.71
CA GLU A 10 -1.29 -13.64 9.56
C GLU A 10 -1.41 -12.11 9.56
N TYR A 11 -0.32 -11.39 9.83
CA TYR A 11 -0.32 -9.93 9.87
C TYR A 11 -0.78 -9.28 8.56
N VAL A 12 -0.25 -9.74 7.43
CA VAL A 12 -0.59 -9.19 6.11
C VAL A 12 -2.04 -9.51 5.75
N SER A 13 -2.51 -10.72 6.07
CA SER A 13 -3.89 -11.14 5.82
C SER A 13 -4.88 -10.29 6.62
N ASP A 14 -4.60 -10.08 7.90
CA ASP A 14 -5.40 -9.22 8.78
C ASP A 14 -5.45 -7.77 8.30
N LEU A 15 -4.31 -7.23 7.88
CA LEU A 15 -4.22 -5.86 7.36
C LEU A 15 -5.05 -5.71 6.07
N ALA A 16 -4.95 -6.67 5.16
CA ALA A 16 -5.69 -6.67 3.90
C ALA A 16 -7.21 -6.79 4.13
N ASN A 17 -7.63 -7.68 5.04
CA ASN A 17 -9.04 -7.86 5.39
C ASN A 17 -9.65 -6.58 5.98
N LYS A 18 -8.95 -5.92 6.90
CA LYS A 18 -9.40 -4.63 7.48
C LYS A 18 -9.49 -3.54 6.43
N ALA A 19 -8.54 -3.49 5.48
CA ALA A 19 -8.55 -2.50 4.40
C ALA A 19 -9.73 -2.76 3.45
N GLN A 20 -10.02 -4.02 3.16
CA GLN A 20 -11.15 -4.44 2.34
C GLN A 20 -12.50 -4.12 3.00
N GLU A 21 -12.62 -4.31 4.31
CA GLU A 21 -13.82 -3.95 5.08
C GLU A 21 -14.08 -2.44 4.99
N MET A 22 -13.04 -1.61 5.13
CA MET A 22 -13.15 -0.17 4.94
C MET A 22 -13.56 0.21 3.51
N ALA A 23 -12.95 -0.45 2.52
CA ALA A 23 -13.20 -0.22 1.10
C ALA A 23 -14.59 -0.68 0.64
N SER A 24 -15.25 -1.58 1.39
CA SER A 24 -16.55 -2.19 1.02
C SER A 24 -17.61 -1.14 0.67
N LYS A 25 -17.66 -0.02 1.42
CA LYS A 25 -18.59 1.09 1.18
C LYS A 25 -18.38 1.77 -0.18
N ARG A 26 -17.16 1.72 -0.69
CA ARG A 26 -16.74 2.31 -1.96
C ARG A 26 -16.70 1.28 -3.10
N GLY A 27 -16.72 -0.02 -2.79
CA GLY A 27 -16.66 -1.12 -3.77
C GLY A 27 -15.28 -1.31 -4.42
N LYS A 28 -14.26 -0.55 -4.02
CA LYS A 28 -12.90 -0.64 -4.59
C LYS A 28 -11.85 -0.39 -3.52
N LEU A 29 -10.93 -1.34 -3.34
CA LEU A 29 -9.77 -1.22 -2.48
C LEU A 29 -8.78 -0.20 -3.06
N LEU A 30 -8.34 0.75 -2.24
CA LEU A 30 -7.38 1.78 -2.58
C LEU A 30 -6.22 1.80 -1.58
N THR A 31 -5.12 2.45 -1.96
CA THR A 31 -3.95 2.61 -1.10
C THR A 31 -4.27 3.37 0.20
N GLU A 32 -5.19 4.34 0.13
CA GLU A 32 -5.63 5.16 1.24
C GLU A 32 -6.26 4.35 2.37
N ASP A 33 -6.87 3.19 2.07
CA ASP A 33 -7.44 2.31 3.10
C ASP A 33 -6.32 1.74 3.98
N PHE A 34 -5.20 1.34 3.38
CA PHE A 34 -4.01 0.90 4.11
C PHE A 34 -3.37 2.05 4.89
N LEU A 35 -3.24 3.23 4.27
CA LEU A 35 -2.68 4.42 4.94
C LEU A 35 -3.52 4.82 6.17
N PHE A 36 -4.84 4.68 6.09
CA PHE A 36 -5.73 4.93 7.22
C PHE A 36 -5.49 3.94 8.36
N LEU A 37 -5.29 2.64 8.07
CA LEU A 37 -5.03 1.63 9.10
C LEU A 37 -3.73 1.91 9.86
N ILE A 38 -2.69 2.36 9.16
CA ILE A 38 -1.38 2.68 9.78
C ILE A 38 -1.26 4.11 10.29
N ARG A 39 -2.32 4.93 10.23
CA ARG A 39 -2.26 6.39 10.50
C ARG A 39 -1.75 6.77 11.90
N LYS A 40 -1.80 5.84 12.85
CA LYS A 40 -1.33 6.05 14.23
C LYS A 40 0.17 5.81 14.40
N ASP A 41 0.83 5.26 13.39
CA ASP A 41 2.28 5.08 13.33
C ASP A 41 2.86 6.10 12.33
N PRO A 42 3.29 7.29 12.79
CA PRO A 42 3.73 8.36 11.91
C PRO A 42 4.99 7.97 11.11
N ALA A 43 5.86 7.11 11.66
CA ALA A 43 7.05 6.65 10.95
C ALA A 43 6.67 5.78 9.74
N LYS A 44 5.77 4.80 9.92
CA LYS A 44 5.27 3.97 8.81
C LYS A 44 4.48 4.81 7.81
N LEU A 45 3.61 5.69 8.28
CA LEU A 45 2.78 6.52 7.41
C LEU A 45 3.62 7.42 6.51
N ASN A 46 4.63 8.10 7.07
CA ASN A 46 5.52 8.96 6.30
C ASN A 46 6.32 8.16 5.28
N ARG A 47 6.88 7.02 5.70
CA ARG A 47 7.63 6.16 4.79
C ARG A 47 6.78 5.64 3.64
N SER A 48 5.55 5.21 3.91
CA SER A 48 4.62 4.76 2.86
C SER A 48 4.29 5.89 1.88
N ARG A 49 4.08 7.12 2.34
CA ARG A 49 3.81 8.28 1.47
C ARG A 49 4.99 8.61 0.56
N GLU A 50 6.21 8.62 1.09
CA GLU A 50 7.43 8.82 0.29
C GLU A 50 7.55 7.79 -0.84
N LEU A 51 7.38 6.50 -0.49
CA LEU A 51 7.48 5.41 -1.47
C LEU A 51 6.40 5.51 -2.55
N LEU A 52 5.19 5.91 -2.19
CA LEU A 52 4.10 6.12 -3.14
C LEU A 52 4.38 7.29 -4.08
N SER A 53 4.91 8.41 -3.56
CA SER A 53 5.32 9.56 -4.38
C SER A 53 6.37 9.15 -5.41
N MET A 54 7.42 8.47 -4.93
CA MET A 54 8.50 7.99 -5.78
C MET A 54 8.00 7.00 -6.85
N ASN A 55 7.07 6.11 -6.50
CA ASN A 55 6.47 5.19 -7.46
C ASN A 55 5.68 5.92 -8.56
N GLU A 56 4.93 6.97 -8.21
CA GLU A 56 4.24 7.79 -9.21
C GLU A 56 5.23 8.53 -10.10
N GLU A 57 6.29 9.11 -9.56
CA GLU A 57 7.37 9.74 -10.35
C GLU A 57 7.99 8.74 -11.34
N LEU A 58 8.31 7.52 -10.88
CA LEU A 58 8.85 6.47 -11.74
C LEU A 58 7.86 6.03 -12.83
N LYS A 59 6.57 5.94 -12.53
CA LYS A 59 5.53 5.62 -13.52
C LYS A 59 5.43 6.71 -14.59
N GLN A 60 5.47 7.98 -14.19
CA GLN A 60 5.42 9.08 -15.15
C GLN A 60 6.69 9.11 -16.03
N ALA A 61 7.86 8.90 -15.43
CA ALA A 61 9.11 8.81 -16.17
C ALA A 61 9.04 7.70 -17.24
N ARG A 62 8.57 6.50 -16.88
CA ARG A 62 8.39 5.37 -17.83
C ARG A 62 7.46 5.71 -19.00
N LYS A 63 6.32 6.35 -18.72
CA LYS A 63 5.37 6.76 -19.76
C LYS A 63 5.97 7.73 -20.78
N ASN A 64 6.83 8.63 -20.34
CA ASN A 64 7.48 9.58 -21.24
C ASN A 64 8.39 8.89 -22.25
N PHE A 65 9.03 7.77 -21.87
CA PHE A 65 9.84 6.98 -22.79
C PHE A 65 9.00 6.16 -23.78
N ASP A 66 7.85 5.63 -23.36
CA ASP A 66 6.95 4.86 -24.23
C ASP A 66 6.20 5.74 -25.26
N MET A 67 6.16 7.07 -25.08
CA MET A 67 5.54 8.02 -26.03
C MET A 67 6.52 8.58 -27.08
N ASP A 68 7.83 8.37 -26.89
CA ASP A 68 8.87 8.85 -27.79
C ASP A 68 9.24 7.82 -28.90
N ASP A 69 8.58 6.65 -28.93
CA ASP A 69 8.60 5.64 -30.00
C ASP A 69 7.28 5.64 -30.80
#